data_AF-A0A972LIP4-F1
#
_entry.id   AF-A0A972LIP4-F1
#
_cell.length_a   1.000
_cell.length_b   1.000
_cell.length_c   1.000
_cell.angle_alpha   90.00
_cell.angle_beta   90.00
_cell.angle_gamma   90.00
#
_symmetry.space_group_name_H-M   'P 1'
#
loop_
_entity.id
_entity.type
_entity.pdbx_description
1 polymer ?
#
loop_
_entity_poly.entity_id
_entity_poly.type
_entity_poly.pdbx_seq_one_letter_code
_entity_poly.pdbx_strand_id
1 'polypeptide(L)'
;MSVPSNTPVEIASLKENGIRIRWADQHEAVYPAPYLREQCQCATCVDEWSGEKRITPEQIPEGIHSTSIIAKGHYAVSIHWSDGHDTGIFPFNYLRKICPCTQCLEKR
;
A
#
# COMPACT_ATOMS: atom_id res chain seq x y z
N MET A 1 20.03 19.77 1.11
CA MET A 1 18.83 19.31 1.84
C MET A 1 18.57 17.88 1.35
N SER A 2 18.69 16.85 2.21
CA SER A 2 18.39 15.48 1.79
C SER A 2 16.89 15.32 1.58
N VAL A 3 16.51 14.84 0.40
CA VAL A 3 15.12 14.53 0.10
C VAL A 3 14.73 13.28 0.90
N PRO A 4 13.64 13.32 1.71
CA PRO A 4 13.19 12.14 2.41
C PRO A 4 12.73 11.06 1.42
N SER A 5 13.27 9.85 1.55
CA SER A 5 13.03 8.71 0.65
C SER A 5 11.59 8.17 0.68
N ASN A 6 10.74 8.70 1.56
CA ASN A 6 9.34 8.30 1.73
C ASN A 6 8.36 9.40 1.31
N THR A 7 8.79 10.38 0.52
CA THR A 7 7.87 11.36 -0.08
C THR A 7 7.47 10.91 -1.47
N PRO A 8 6.18 10.56 -1.71
CA PRO A 8 5.71 10.28 -3.06
C PRO A 8 5.61 11.58 -3.86
N VAL A 9 6.02 11.54 -5.12
CA VAL A 9 5.81 12.61 -6.10
C VAL A 9 4.66 12.31 -7.06
N GLU A 10 4.33 11.02 -7.22
CA GLU A 10 3.20 10.56 -8.04
C GLU A 10 2.67 9.25 -7.46
N ILE A 11 1.35 9.11 -7.45
CA ILE A 11 0.65 7.87 -7.10
C ILE A 11 -0.38 7.61 -8.20
N ALA A 12 -0.25 6.49 -8.91
CA ALA A 12 -1.10 6.14 -10.02
C ALA A 12 -1.77 4.78 -9.78
N SER A 13 -3.10 4.73 -9.92
CA SER A 13 -3.83 3.46 -9.95
C SER A 13 -3.60 2.77 -11.29
N LEU A 14 -3.24 1.48 -11.23
CA LEU A 14 -3.14 0.57 -12.37
C LEU A 14 -4.26 -0.49 -12.35
N LYS A 15 -5.35 -0.22 -11.61
CA LYS A 15 -6.48 -1.14 -11.37
C LYS A 15 -6.00 -2.48 -10.79
N GLU A 16 -6.26 -3.58 -11.49
CA GLU A 16 -5.93 -4.96 -11.08
C GLU A 16 -4.41 -5.18 -10.99
N ASN A 17 -3.62 -4.39 -11.74
CA ASN A 17 -2.16 -4.42 -11.65
C ASN A 17 -1.62 -3.69 -10.40
N GLY A 18 -2.51 -3.07 -9.60
CA GLY A 18 -2.15 -2.42 -8.34
C GLY A 18 -1.92 -0.92 -8.44
N ILE A 19 -0.92 -0.41 -7.72
CA ILE A 19 -0.62 1.02 -7.64
C ILE A 19 0.87 1.24 -7.92
N ARG A 20 1.18 2.21 -8.77
CA ARG A 20 2.55 2.70 -8.96
C ARG A 20 2.79 3.92 -8.09
N ILE A 21 3.92 3.93 -7.38
CA ILE A 21 4.38 5.10 -6.64
C ILE A 21 5.76 5.51 -7.16
N ARG A 22 5.87 6.77 -7.57
CA ARG A 22 7.16 7.43 -7.82
C ARG A 22 7.52 8.25 -6.60
N TRP A 23 8.76 8.12 -6.15
CA TRP A 23 9.27 8.74 -4.93
C TRP A 23 10.24 9.87 -5.27
N ALA A 24 10.37 10.82 -4.35
CA ALA A 24 11.22 11.99 -4.54
C ALA A 24 12.73 11.64 -4.58
N ASP A 25 13.12 10.45 -4.11
CA ASP A 25 14.47 9.88 -4.24
C ASP A 25 14.70 9.16 -5.57
N GLN A 26 13.83 9.37 -6.57
CA GLN A 26 13.85 8.73 -7.90
C GLN A 26 13.57 7.22 -7.87
N HIS A 27 13.26 6.64 -6.70
CA HIS A 27 12.77 5.28 -6.63
C HIS A 27 11.37 5.20 -7.25
N GLU A 28 11.07 4.06 -7.86
CA GLU A 28 9.75 3.75 -8.38
C GLU A 28 9.42 2.31 -8.02
N ALA A 29 8.18 2.07 -7.60
CA ALA A 29 7.71 0.73 -7.29
C ALA A 29 6.25 0.56 -7.69
N VAL A 30 5.94 -0.64 -8.19
CA VAL A 30 4.58 -1.12 -8.38
C VAL A 30 4.23 -2.03 -7.23
N TYR A 31 3.10 -1.76 -6.59
CA TYR A 31 2.52 -2.54 -5.52
C TYR A 31 1.33 -3.30 -6.07
N PRO A 32 1.43 -4.63 -6.30
CA PRO A 32 0.32 -5.42 -6.83
C PRO A 32 -0.93 -5.28 -5.94
N ALA A 33 -2.12 -5.24 -6.53
CA ALA A 33 -3.35 -5.03 -5.78
C ALA A 33 -3.59 -6.10 -4.69
N PRO A 34 -3.44 -7.41 -4.96
CA PRO A 34 -3.61 -8.44 -3.93
C PRO A 34 -2.59 -8.27 -2.81
N TYR A 35 -1.33 -8.05 -3.15
CA TYR A 35 -0.25 -7.82 -2.19
C TYR A 35 -0.59 -6.65 -1.25
N LEU A 36 -0.94 -5.49 -1.82
CA LEU A 36 -1.19 -4.29 -1.03
C LEU A 36 -2.47 -4.40 -0.18
N ARG A 37 -3.51 -5.07 -0.71
CA ARG A 37 -4.73 -5.40 0.05
C ARG A 37 -4.43 -6.30 1.24
N GLU A 38 -3.55 -7.27 1.06
CA GLU A 38 -3.06 -8.15 2.12
C GLU A 38 -2.31 -7.34 3.18
N GLN A 39 -1.56 -6.29 2.81
CA GLN A 39 -0.84 -5.44 3.78
C GLN A 39 -1.73 -4.39 4.48
N CYS A 40 -3.06 -4.48 4.37
CA CYS A 40 -3.97 -3.56 5.03
C CYS A 40 -3.84 -3.66 6.56
N GLN A 41 -3.67 -2.51 7.22
CA GLN A 41 -3.54 -2.39 8.68
C GLN A 41 -4.79 -1.81 9.35
N CYS A 42 -5.95 -1.85 8.70
CA CYS A 42 -7.19 -1.41 9.36
C CYS A 42 -7.61 -2.39 10.47
N ALA A 43 -8.42 -1.91 11.41
CA ALA A 43 -8.93 -2.71 12.54
C ALA A 43 -9.70 -3.98 12.13
N THR A 44 -10.21 -4.03 10.90
CA THR A 44 -10.85 -5.24 10.35
C THR A 44 -9.80 -6.29 9.94
N CYS A 45 -8.64 -5.84 9.46
CA CYS A 45 -7.59 -6.71 8.90
C CYS A 45 -6.52 -7.07 9.93
N VAL A 46 -6.39 -6.31 11.02
CA VAL A 46 -5.42 -6.53 12.09
C VAL A 46 -6.13 -6.40 13.43
N ASP A 47 -5.88 -7.33 14.34
CA ASP A 47 -6.35 -7.22 15.72
C ASP A 47 -5.66 -6.04 16.43
N GLU A 48 -6.43 -5.10 16.96
CA GLU A 48 -5.88 -3.89 17.59
C GLU A 48 -5.10 -4.17 18.89
N TRP A 49 -5.35 -5.31 19.55
CA TRP A 49 -4.78 -5.66 20.85
C TRP A 49 -3.56 -6.59 20.71
N SER A 50 -3.65 -7.61 19.86
CA SER A 50 -2.53 -8.53 19.59
C SER A 50 -1.62 -8.08 18.46
N GLY A 51 -2.10 -7.20 17.57
CA GLY A 51 -1.40 -6.83 16.34
C GLY A 51 -1.38 -7.96 15.31
N GLU A 52 -2.12 -9.04 15.54
CA GLU A 52 -2.14 -10.17 14.62
C GLU A 52 -2.94 -9.86 13.37
N LYS A 53 -2.36 -10.24 12.24
CA LYS A 53 -2.98 -10.10 10.94
C LYS A 53 -4.10 -11.13 10.79
N ARG A 54 -5.33 -10.65 10.61
CA ARG A 54 -6.53 -11.46 10.42
C ARG A 54 -6.79 -11.78 8.95
N ILE A 55 -6.36 -10.90 8.06
CA ILE A 55 -6.50 -11.13 6.62
C ILE A 55 -5.49 -12.17 6.13
N THR A 56 -5.99 -13.18 5.43
CA THR A 56 -5.17 -14.17 4.72
C THR A 56 -5.27 -13.98 3.21
N PRO A 57 -4.28 -14.45 2.43
CA PRO A 57 -4.32 -14.36 0.96
C PRO A 57 -5.57 -15.00 0.34
N GLU A 58 -6.10 -16.07 0.94
CA GLU A 58 -7.27 -16.80 0.43
C GLU A 58 -8.57 -15.98 0.54
N GLN A 59 -8.60 -14.95 1.41
CA GLN A 59 -9.75 -14.07 1.58
C GLN A 59 -9.76 -12.91 0.59
N ILE A 60 -8.70 -12.74 -0.21
CA ILE A 60 -8.57 -11.66 -1.18
C ILE A 60 -9.21 -12.09 -2.49
N PRO A 61 -10.27 -11.40 -2.98
CA PRO A 61 -10.93 -11.79 -4.22
C PRO A 61 -9.99 -11.70 -5.43
N GLU A 62 -10.17 -12.62 -6.39
CA GLU A 62 -9.59 -12.46 -7.72
C GLU A 62 -10.09 -11.16 -8.36
N GLY A 63 -9.20 -10.44 -9.05
CA GLY A 63 -9.53 -9.15 -9.66
C GLY A 63 -9.69 -7.98 -8.65
N ILE A 64 -9.24 -8.14 -7.41
CA ILE A 64 -9.17 -7.03 -6.44
C ILE A 64 -8.44 -5.83 -7.06
N HIS A 65 -9.02 -4.64 -6.94
CA HIS A 65 -8.43 -3.41 -7.44
C HIS A 65 -8.82 -2.21 -6.58
N SER A 66 -8.02 -1.16 -6.64
CA SER A 66 -8.37 0.12 -6.01
C SER A 66 -9.53 0.77 -6.76
N THR A 67 -10.61 1.10 -6.06
CA THR A 67 -11.71 1.92 -6.59
C THR A 67 -11.45 3.42 -6.38
N SER A 68 -10.70 3.77 -5.33
CA SER A 68 -10.27 5.14 -5.07
C SER A 68 -8.97 5.16 -4.28
N ILE A 69 -8.16 6.20 -4.50
CA ILE A 69 -6.93 6.48 -3.74
C ILE A 69 -6.99 7.94 -3.31
N ILE A 70 -6.98 8.17 -2.00
CA ILE A 70 -7.20 9.50 -1.42
C ILE A 70 -5.99 9.87 -0.60
N ALA A 71 -5.31 10.96 -0.96
CA ALA A 71 -4.21 11.50 -0.17
C ALA A 71 -4.71 11.95 1.22
N LYS A 72 -4.00 11.54 2.26
CA LYS A 72 -4.21 11.98 3.64
C LYS A 72 -3.03 12.88 4.03
N GLY A 73 -3.11 14.14 3.59
CA GLY A 73 -2.02 15.11 3.75
C GLY A 73 -0.71 14.63 3.12
N HIS A 74 0.39 14.82 3.83
CA HIS A 74 1.74 14.47 3.36
C HIS A 74 2.30 13.19 3.97
N TYR A 75 1.49 12.38 4.68
CA TYR A 75 1.99 11.24 5.46
C TYR A 75 1.42 9.89 5.03
N ALA A 76 0.27 9.85 4.35
CA ALA A 76 -0.38 8.59 3.98
C ALA A 76 -1.32 8.73 2.77
N VAL A 77 -1.77 7.58 2.28
CA VAL A 77 -2.95 7.45 1.40
C VAL A 77 -3.98 6.51 2.00
N SER A 78 -5.25 6.81 1.79
CA SER A 78 -6.36 5.88 2.00
C SER A 78 -6.66 5.18 0.69
N ILE A 79 -6.84 3.86 0.72
CA ILE A 79 -7.19 3.08 -0.47
C ILE A 79 -8.55 2.43 -0.25
N HIS A 80 -9.47 2.68 -1.17
CA HIS A 80 -10.74 1.98 -1.24
C HIS A 80 -10.62 0.84 -2.24
N TRP A 81 -11.14 -0.32 -1.88
CA TRP A 81 -11.00 -1.57 -2.62
C TRP A 81 -12.34 -2.01 -3.21
N SER A 82 -12.28 -2.81 -4.27
CA SER A 82 -13.47 -3.36 -4.92
C SER A 82 -14.24 -4.38 -4.07
N ASP A 83 -13.62 -4.92 -3.01
CA ASP A 83 -14.26 -5.80 -2.01
C ASP A 83 -15.04 -5.03 -0.93
N GLY A 84 -15.16 -3.71 -1.06
CA GLY A 84 -15.87 -2.83 -0.13
C GLY A 84 -15.04 -2.27 1.01
N HIS A 85 -13.76 -2.67 1.17
CA HIS A 85 -12.91 -2.09 2.21
C HIS A 85 -12.45 -0.67 1.86
N ASP A 86 -12.66 0.27 2.77
CA ASP A 86 -12.40 1.71 2.55
C ASP A 86 -11.65 2.41 3.69
N THR A 87 -11.49 1.74 4.83
CA THR A 87 -10.79 2.28 6.02
C THR A 87 -9.28 2.04 6.03
N GLY A 88 -8.72 1.43 4.98
CA GLY A 88 -7.30 1.11 4.87
C GLY A 88 -6.45 2.36 4.64
N ILE A 89 -5.73 2.80 5.67
CA ILE A 89 -4.74 3.89 5.59
C ILE A 89 -3.34 3.29 5.47
N PHE A 90 -2.59 3.75 4.48
CA PHE A 90 -1.24 3.33 4.17
C PHE A 90 -0.28 4.51 4.35
N PRO A 91 0.39 4.60 5.52
CA PRO A 91 1.46 5.56 5.73
C PRO A 91 2.59 5.41 4.71
N PHE A 92 3.17 6.52 4.25
CA PHE A 92 4.21 6.48 3.21
C PHE A 92 5.50 5.80 3.68
N ASN A 93 5.85 5.96 4.96
CA ASN A 93 6.94 5.21 5.58
C ASN A 93 6.66 3.69 5.57
N TYR A 94 5.40 3.28 5.81
CA TYR A 94 5.02 1.88 5.74
C TYR A 94 5.09 1.36 4.32
N LEU A 95 4.53 2.08 3.34
CA LEU A 95 4.63 1.74 1.90
C LEU A 95 6.07 1.57 1.44
N ARG A 96 7.01 2.43 1.87
CA ARG A 96 8.44 2.23 1.62
C ARG A 96 8.98 0.97 2.30
N LYS A 97 8.61 0.74 3.57
CA LYS A 97 9.03 -0.44 4.33
C LYS A 97 8.59 -1.73 3.63
N ILE A 98 7.37 -1.78 3.08
CA ILE A 98 6.80 -2.94 2.37
C ILE A 98 7.00 -2.90 0.85
N CYS A 99 7.92 -2.09 0.32
CA CYS A 99 8.17 -2.04 -1.11
C CYS A 99 8.49 -3.45 -1.68
N PRO A 100 7.76 -3.96 -2.68
CA PRO A 100 7.96 -5.31 -3.22
C PRO A 100 8.95 -5.36 -4.39
N CYS A 101 9.60 -4.24 -4.74
CA CYS A 101 10.55 -4.23 -5.86
C CYS A 101 11.82 -5.03 -5.52
N THR A 102 12.45 -5.61 -6.55
CA THR A 102 13.65 -6.46 -6.40
C THR A 102 14.73 -5.77 -5.58
N GLN A 103 15.03 -4.50 -5.87
CA GLN A 103 16.06 -3.73 -5.18
C GLN A 103 15.82 -3.58 -3.67
N CYS A 104 14.56 -3.53 -3.24
CA CYS A 104 14.19 -3.44 -1.82
C CYS A 104 14.14 -4.81 -1.16
N LEU A 105 13.77 -5.86 -1.90
CA LEU A 105 13.79 -7.24 -1.41
C LEU A 105 15.22 -7.75 -1.17
N GLU A 106 16.16 -7.42 -2.06
CA GLU A 106 17.58 -7.81 -1.94
C GLU A 106 18.30 -7.15 -0.76
N LYS A 107 17.75 -6.05 -0.22
CA LYS A 107 18.32 -5.28 0.89
C LYS A 107 17.71 -5.62 2.25
N ARG A 108 16.70 -6.50 2.30
CA ARG A 108 16.08 -6.98 3.55
C ARG A 108 16.79 -8.20 4.06
#